data_AF-A0A2V7WZ47-F1
#
_entry.id   AF-A0A2V7WZ47-F1
#
_cell.length_a   1.000
_cell.length_b   1.000
_cell.length_c   1.000
_cell.angle_alpha   90.00
_cell.angle_beta   90.00
_cell.angle_gamma   90.00
#
_symmetry.space_group_name_H-M   'P 1'
#
loop_
_entity.id
_entity.type
_entity.pdbx_description
1 polymer ?
#
loop_
_entity_poly.entity_id
_entity_poly.type
_entity_poly.pdbx_seq_one_letter_code
_entity_poly.pdbx_strand_id
1 'polypeptide(L)'
;MVWLLNGDRLTGTIASESKTALRFQLPFASILIPKSRIERLVRANGKEEVLHAVERAAVAPPAARPPVVPTAHLVLVLTGASFWQAWDRKDAPPDPTLRLQVRIDEEPVATWTDATLDPKDLPGAIVNTFAFTGGDEASMAAPNVLLSPPQVQPGRVVLRLGLPGAAGEGRRLAIAYQTNEGSAASPAWRDVAMATSAVTLLPEGPTPIQLRQDRGHMEFVRKHMRDVESFRIEIAPE
;
A
#
# COMPACT_ATOMS: atom_id res chain seq x y z
N MET A 1 -9.61 26.34 -8.06
CA MET A 1 -9.28 25.78 -6.73
C MET A 1 -9.60 26.80 -5.67
N VAL A 2 -10.27 26.39 -4.59
CA VAL A 2 -10.75 27.28 -3.52
C VAL A 2 -10.14 26.81 -2.20
N TRP A 3 -9.65 27.75 -1.39
CA TRP A 3 -9.28 27.55 0.02
C TRP A 3 -10.33 28.24 0.87
N LEU A 4 -10.87 27.50 1.82
CA LEU A 4 -11.82 28.02 2.79
C LEU A 4 -11.07 28.49 4.05
N LEU A 5 -11.67 29.43 4.78
CA LEU A 5 -11.07 30.00 5.99
C LEU A 5 -10.83 28.98 7.12
N ASN A 6 -11.50 27.82 7.06
CA ASN A 6 -11.28 26.71 7.99
C ASN A 6 -10.09 25.81 7.59
N GLY A 7 -9.38 26.13 6.51
CA GLY A 7 -8.24 25.36 6.01
C GLY A 7 -8.60 24.31 4.95
N ASP A 8 -9.89 24.07 4.68
CA ASP A 8 -10.32 23.11 3.67
C ASP A 8 -9.98 23.59 2.26
N ARG A 9 -9.65 22.63 1.38
CA ARG A 9 -9.30 22.89 -0.02
C ARG A 9 -10.23 22.13 -0.96
N LEU A 10 -10.82 22.85 -1.89
CA LEU A 10 -11.74 22.32 -2.90
C LEU A 10 -11.17 22.49 -4.30
N THR A 11 -11.08 21.38 -5.03
CA THR A 11 -10.57 21.34 -6.41
C THR A 11 -11.72 21.12 -7.37
N GLY A 12 -11.85 22.02 -8.35
CA GLY A 12 -13.00 22.09 -9.23
C GLY A 12 -12.99 23.38 -10.05
N THR A 13 -14.05 23.58 -10.84
CA THR A 13 -14.22 24.73 -11.72
C THR A 13 -15.27 25.69 -11.17
N ILE A 14 -15.12 26.98 -11.46
CA ILE A 14 -16.09 27.99 -11.06
C ILE A 14 -17.19 27.97 -12.12
N ALA A 15 -18.39 27.52 -11.76
CA ALA A 15 -19.53 27.44 -12.68
C ALA A 15 -20.23 28.79 -12.83
N SER A 16 -20.38 29.54 -11.74
CA SER A 16 -20.87 30.92 -11.77
C SER A 16 -20.45 31.68 -10.51
N GLU A 17 -20.41 33.00 -10.61
CA GLU A 17 -19.96 33.88 -9.53
C GLU A 17 -20.93 35.04 -9.35
N SER A 18 -21.37 35.28 -8.11
CA SER A 18 -22.14 36.44 -7.71
C SER A 18 -21.32 37.34 -6.78
N LYS A 19 -21.89 38.48 -6.40
CA LYS A 19 -21.25 39.40 -5.44
C LYS A 19 -21.02 38.75 -4.06
N THR A 20 -21.86 37.79 -3.67
CA THR A 20 -21.87 37.23 -2.31
C THR A 20 -21.47 35.76 -2.25
N ALA A 21 -21.58 35.02 -3.35
CA ALA A 21 -21.32 33.58 -3.37
C ALA A 21 -20.72 33.14 -4.71
N LEU A 22 -20.10 31.97 -4.68
CA LEU A 22 -19.48 31.33 -5.83
C LEU A 22 -20.04 29.91 -5.96
N ARG A 23 -20.60 29.58 -7.12
CA ARG A 23 -21.01 28.21 -7.44
C ARG A 23 -19.81 27.47 -8.00
N PHE A 24 -19.37 26.46 -7.27
CA PHE A 24 -18.20 25.65 -7.57
C PHE A 24 -18.63 24.26 -8.01
N GLN A 25 -18.15 23.84 -9.17
CA GLN A 25 -18.40 22.52 -9.74
C GLN A 25 -17.23 21.59 -9.36
N LEU A 26 -17.54 20.59 -8.55
CA LEU A 26 -16.68 19.45 -8.27
C LEU A 26 -16.99 18.33 -9.29
N PRO A 27 -16.11 17.31 -9.43
CA PRO A 27 -16.34 16.19 -10.34
C PRO A 27 -17.65 15.42 -10.07
N PHE A 28 -18.12 15.40 -8.82
CA PHE A 28 -19.27 14.61 -8.37
C PHE A 28 -20.43 15.46 -7.83
N ALA A 29 -20.28 16.78 -7.70
CA ALA A 29 -21.31 17.65 -7.12
C ALA A 29 -21.12 19.13 -7.49
N SER A 30 -22.20 19.90 -7.47
CA SER A 30 -22.16 21.37 -7.55
C SER A 30 -22.46 21.96 -6.18
N ILE A 31 -21.60 22.82 -5.67
CA ILE A 31 -21.73 23.43 -4.35
C ILE A 31 -21.76 24.96 -4.44
N LEU A 32 -22.53 25.61 -3.57
CA LEU A 32 -22.56 27.06 -3.47
C LEU A 32 -21.76 27.48 -2.23
N ILE A 33 -20.68 28.22 -2.44
CA ILE A 33 -19.76 28.65 -1.39
C ILE A 33 -19.92 30.16 -1.18
N PRO A 34 -20.35 30.63 0.00
CA PRO A 34 -20.34 32.05 0.32
C PRO A 34 -18.91 32.61 0.28
N LYS A 35 -18.69 33.77 -0.37
CA LYS A 35 -17.36 34.39 -0.47
C LYS A 35 -16.76 34.72 0.90
N SER A 36 -17.62 35.01 1.88
CA SER A 36 -17.24 35.23 3.28
C SER A 36 -16.55 34.06 3.96
N ARG A 37 -16.59 32.86 3.36
CA ARG A 37 -15.91 31.66 3.86
C ARG A 37 -14.68 31.28 3.06
N ILE A 38 -14.34 32.05 2.01
CA ILE A 38 -13.22 31.77 1.12
C ILE A 38 -12.02 32.58 1.57
N GLU A 39 -10.94 31.90 1.94
CA GLU A 39 -9.63 32.52 2.20
C GLU A 39 -9.04 32.98 0.86
N ARG A 40 -8.97 32.04 -0.09
CA ARG A 40 -8.27 32.22 -1.35
C ARG A 40 -8.93 31.47 -2.49
N LEU A 41 -8.90 32.04 -3.68
CA LEU A 41 -9.35 31.44 -4.93
C LEU A 41 -8.21 31.46 -5.95
N VAL A 42 -7.84 30.30 -6.50
CA VAL A 42 -6.95 30.21 -7.67
C VAL A 42 -7.79 29.79 -8.88
N ARG A 43 -7.88 30.69 -9.85
CA ARG A 43 -8.63 30.52 -11.09
C ARG A 43 -7.82 29.69 -12.11
N ALA A 44 -8.49 29.17 -13.14
CA ALA A 44 -7.87 28.31 -14.14
C ALA A 44 -6.75 29.00 -14.96
N ASN A 45 -6.80 30.34 -15.04
CA ASN A 45 -5.76 31.17 -15.66
C ASN A 45 -4.56 31.46 -14.71
N GLY A 46 -4.48 30.76 -13.58
CA GLY A 46 -3.44 30.95 -12.57
C GLY A 46 -3.60 32.22 -11.72
N LYS A 47 -4.65 33.02 -11.96
CA LYS A 47 -4.89 34.25 -11.17
C LYS A 47 -5.37 33.87 -9.77
N GLU A 48 -4.59 34.28 -8.78
CA GLU A 48 -4.89 34.14 -7.36
C GLU A 48 -5.64 35.38 -6.86
N GLU A 49 -6.76 35.15 -6.18
CA GLU A 49 -7.57 36.20 -5.54
C GLU A 49 -7.76 35.81 -4.08
N VAL A 50 -7.10 36.55 -3.18
CA VAL A 50 -7.25 36.41 -1.73
C VAL A 50 -8.43 37.26 -1.31
N LEU A 51 -9.50 36.62 -0.84
CA LEU A 51 -10.74 37.30 -0.45
C LEU A 51 -10.74 37.67 1.02
N HIS A 52 -10.12 36.84 1.86
CA HIS A 52 -9.97 37.07 3.29
C HIS A 52 -8.58 36.59 3.72
N ALA A 53 -7.69 37.53 4.02
CA ALA A 53 -6.39 37.22 4.57
C ALA A 53 -6.55 36.77 6.02
N VAL A 54 -6.23 35.51 6.31
CA VAL A 54 -6.03 35.08 7.69
C VAL A 54 -4.65 35.58 8.11
N GLU A 55 -4.59 36.50 9.07
CA GLU A 55 -3.34 36.85 9.74
C GLU A 55 -2.89 35.65 10.58
N ARG A 56 -2.25 34.69 9.90
CA ARG A 56 -1.55 33.61 10.58
C ARG A 56 -0.30 34.22 11.18
N ALA A 57 -0.28 34.33 12.50
CA ALA A 57 0.96 34.42 13.26
C ALA A 57 1.95 33.42 12.64
N ALA A 58 3.11 33.90 12.21
CA ALA A 58 4.10 33.10 11.50
C ALA A 58 4.58 31.97 12.42
N VAL A 59 3.91 30.82 12.35
CA VAL A 59 4.47 29.56 12.80
C VAL A 59 5.62 29.32 11.83
N ALA A 60 6.86 29.35 12.34
CA ALA A 60 8.03 28.98 11.56
C ALA A 60 7.71 27.69 10.78
N PRO A 61 8.07 27.60 9.49
CA PRO A 61 7.88 26.36 8.75
C PRO A 61 8.46 25.23 9.60
N PRO A 62 7.76 24.11 9.83
CA PRO A 62 8.34 23.00 10.55
C PRO A 62 9.68 22.72 9.88
N ALA A 63 10.75 22.70 10.67
CA ALA A 63 12.09 22.45 10.17
C ALA A 63 11.99 21.27 9.20
N ALA A 64 12.48 21.45 7.98
CA ALA A 64 12.53 20.36 7.00
C ALA A 64 13.22 19.21 7.72
N ARG A 65 12.47 18.12 7.97
CA ARG A 65 13.08 16.92 8.55
C ARG A 65 14.23 16.56 7.62
N PRO A 66 15.45 16.34 8.13
CA PRO A 66 16.55 15.92 7.27
C PRO A 66 16.08 14.71 6.46
N PRO A 67 16.48 14.59 5.17
CA PRO A 67 16.13 13.44 4.37
C PRO A 67 16.59 12.20 5.13
N VAL A 68 15.66 11.28 5.42
CA VAL A 68 16.03 10.02 6.06
C VAL A 68 16.87 9.25 5.05
N VAL A 69 18.17 9.21 5.29
CA VAL A 69 19.10 8.39 4.50
C VAL A 69 18.91 6.95 4.98
N PRO A 70 18.54 6.01 4.10
CA PRO A 70 18.45 4.60 4.47
C PRO A 70 19.84 4.12 4.88
N THR A 71 19.95 3.50 6.06
CA THR A 71 21.21 2.97 6.57
C THR A 71 21.47 1.55 6.08
N ALA A 72 20.45 0.86 5.56
CA ALA A 72 20.55 -0.46 4.94
C ALA A 72 19.58 -0.57 3.77
N HIS A 73 19.91 -1.41 2.79
CA HIS A 73 19.03 -1.73 1.67
C HIS A 73 18.73 -3.21 1.64
N LEU A 74 17.46 -3.59 1.73
CA LEU A 74 17.02 -4.98 1.57
C LEU A 74 16.48 -5.16 0.14
N VAL A 75 16.98 -6.17 -0.56
CA VAL A 75 16.52 -6.53 -1.91
C VAL A 75 15.96 -7.94 -1.84
N LEU A 76 14.65 -8.08 -1.97
CA LEU A 76 13.98 -9.38 -1.97
C LEU A 76 13.78 -9.83 -3.42
N VAL A 77 14.26 -11.03 -3.75
CA VAL A 77 14.11 -11.66 -5.06
C VAL A 77 13.18 -12.85 -4.95
N LEU A 78 11.93 -12.66 -5.35
CA LEU A 78 10.86 -13.66 -5.26
C LEU A 78 10.86 -14.53 -6.52
N THR A 79 10.82 -15.84 -6.32
CA THR A 79 10.83 -16.85 -7.38
C THR A 79 9.91 -18.02 -7.04
N GLY A 80 9.36 -18.69 -8.06
CA GLY A 80 8.53 -19.88 -7.88
C GLY A 80 7.04 -19.61 -8.02
N ALA A 81 6.23 -20.28 -7.20
CA ALA A 81 4.77 -20.22 -7.29
C ALA A 81 4.19 -19.01 -6.56
N SER A 82 3.18 -18.35 -7.15
CA SER A 82 2.36 -17.36 -6.46
C SER A 82 1.49 -18.02 -5.39
N PHE A 83 1.31 -17.31 -4.28
CA PHE A 83 0.31 -17.66 -3.27
C PHE A 83 -1.09 -17.35 -3.81
N TRP A 84 -2.05 -18.23 -3.55
CA TRP A 84 -3.43 -18.05 -3.99
C TRP A 84 -4.38 -18.63 -2.96
N GLN A 85 -5.61 -18.12 -2.95
CA GLN A 85 -6.67 -18.65 -2.12
C GLN A 85 -8.00 -18.62 -2.85
N ALA A 86 -8.85 -19.60 -2.54
CA ALA A 86 -10.19 -19.68 -3.08
C ALA A 86 -11.23 -19.93 -1.99
N TRP A 87 -12.44 -19.46 -2.25
CA TRP A 87 -13.60 -19.59 -1.37
C TRP A 87 -14.82 -20.01 -2.17
N ASP A 88 -15.71 -20.80 -1.57
CA ASP A 88 -17.07 -20.89 -2.08
C ASP A 88 -17.76 -19.52 -1.96
N ARG A 89 -18.63 -19.19 -2.91
CA ARG A 89 -19.32 -17.90 -2.92
C ARG A 89 -20.14 -17.63 -1.65
N LYS A 90 -20.61 -18.68 -0.98
CA LYS A 90 -21.42 -18.54 0.24
C LYS A 90 -20.58 -18.31 1.49
N ASP A 91 -19.34 -18.78 1.47
CA ASP A 91 -18.44 -18.81 2.63
C ASP A 91 -17.27 -17.83 2.50
N ALA A 92 -17.25 -17.03 1.43
CA ALA A 92 -16.21 -16.05 1.19
C ALA A 92 -16.25 -14.92 2.24
N PRO A 93 -15.07 -14.41 2.65
CA PRO A 93 -15.02 -13.24 3.52
C PRO A 93 -15.64 -12.01 2.82
N PRO A 94 -16.09 -11.00 3.58
CA PRO A 94 -16.62 -9.76 3.02
C PRO A 94 -15.62 -9.05 2.10
N ASP A 95 -14.33 -9.22 2.35
CA ASP A 95 -13.23 -8.69 1.54
C ASP A 95 -12.18 -9.79 1.26
N PRO A 96 -12.23 -10.46 0.09
CA PRO A 96 -11.31 -11.55 -0.28
C PRO A 96 -9.95 -11.04 -0.80
N THR A 97 -9.37 -10.07 -0.11
CA THR A 97 -8.07 -9.47 -0.44
C THR A 97 -6.93 -10.27 0.19
N LEU A 98 -5.83 -10.40 -0.55
CA LEU A 98 -4.59 -11.02 -0.08
C LEU A 98 -3.53 -9.97 0.20
N ARG A 99 -2.62 -10.26 1.14
CA ARG A 99 -1.52 -9.35 1.50
C ARG A 99 -0.22 -10.09 1.71
N LEU A 100 0.86 -9.58 1.14
CA LEU A 100 2.23 -9.94 1.51
C LEU A 100 2.74 -8.90 2.51
N GLN A 101 3.29 -9.36 3.64
CA GLN A 101 3.90 -8.51 4.65
C GLN A 101 5.35 -8.93 4.91
N VAL A 102 6.24 -7.93 4.93
CA VAL A 102 7.64 -8.07 5.34
C VAL A 102 7.79 -7.47 6.73
N ARG A 103 8.43 -8.22 7.64
CA ARG A 103 8.74 -7.76 8.99
C ARG A 103 10.24 -7.88 9.25
N ILE A 104 10.78 -6.93 10.00
CA ILE A 104 12.12 -7.00 10.58
C ILE A 104 11.96 -6.92 12.09
N ASP A 105 12.48 -7.91 12.80
CA ASP A 105 12.35 -8.05 14.26
C ASP A 105 10.89 -7.92 14.73
N GLU A 106 10.00 -8.60 14.00
CA GLU A 106 8.54 -8.64 14.23
C GLU A 106 7.79 -7.36 13.88
N GLU A 107 8.49 -6.26 13.60
CA GLU A 107 7.85 -5.03 13.17
C GLU A 107 7.59 -5.03 11.65
N PRO A 108 6.36 -4.71 11.21
CA PRO A 108 6.05 -4.63 9.79
C PRO A 108 6.77 -3.45 9.16
N VAL A 109 7.56 -3.70 8.12
CA VAL A 109 8.32 -2.67 7.39
C VAL A 109 7.71 -2.35 6.03
N ALA A 110 7.08 -3.32 5.38
CA ALA A 110 6.38 -3.14 4.12
C ALA A 110 5.23 -4.13 3.97
N THR A 111 4.18 -3.70 3.28
CA THR A 111 3.05 -4.53 2.89
C THR A 111 2.64 -4.26 1.46
N TRP A 112 2.26 -5.31 0.74
CA TRP A 112 1.64 -5.23 -0.59
C TRP A 112 0.29 -5.94 -0.51
N THR A 113 -0.76 -5.26 -0.95
CA THR A 113 -2.13 -5.74 -0.85
C THR A 113 -2.71 -5.92 -2.24
N ASP A 114 -3.26 -7.09 -2.53
CA ASP A 114 -3.86 -7.45 -3.81
C ASP A 114 -5.36 -7.75 -3.64
N ALA A 115 -6.18 -6.85 -4.17
CA ALA A 115 -7.64 -6.94 -4.15
C ALA A 115 -8.20 -7.53 -5.45
N THR A 116 -7.33 -7.91 -6.40
CA THR A 116 -7.74 -8.42 -7.71
C THR A 116 -8.24 -9.85 -7.56
N LEU A 117 -9.43 -10.14 -8.10
CA LEU A 117 -10.00 -11.48 -8.09
C LEU A 117 -9.85 -12.13 -9.46
N ASP A 118 -9.63 -13.44 -9.45
CA ASP A 118 -9.38 -14.29 -10.63
C ASP A 118 -10.52 -15.28 -10.87
N PRO A 119 -11.77 -14.82 -11.15
CA PRO A 119 -12.94 -15.69 -11.24
C PRO A 119 -12.89 -16.70 -12.41
N LYS A 120 -11.91 -16.57 -13.30
CA LYS A 120 -11.71 -17.46 -14.44
C LYS A 120 -10.86 -18.69 -14.09
N ASP A 121 -10.07 -18.63 -13.01
CA ASP A 121 -9.13 -19.68 -12.65
C ASP A 121 -9.85 -20.92 -12.11
N LEU A 122 -10.91 -20.72 -11.33
CA LEU A 122 -11.75 -21.81 -10.80
C LEU A 122 -13.24 -21.45 -10.94
N PRO A 123 -13.95 -22.02 -11.95
CA PRO A 123 -15.36 -21.75 -12.15
C PRO A 123 -16.22 -22.06 -10.92
N GLY A 124 -16.98 -21.06 -10.46
CA GLY A 124 -17.89 -21.19 -9.32
C GLY A 124 -17.28 -20.86 -7.95
N ALA A 125 -15.96 -20.67 -7.87
CA ALA A 125 -15.27 -20.15 -6.69
C ALA A 125 -15.00 -18.64 -6.82
N ILE A 126 -14.76 -17.99 -5.69
CA ILE A 126 -14.07 -16.71 -5.64
C ILE A 126 -12.59 -17.04 -5.45
N VAL A 127 -11.72 -16.51 -6.29
CA VAL A 127 -10.28 -16.79 -6.28
C VAL A 127 -9.54 -15.47 -6.23
N ASN A 128 -8.46 -15.42 -5.46
CA ASN A 128 -7.46 -14.37 -5.50
C ASN A 128 -6.09 -15.03 -5.56
N THR A 129 -5.33 -14.73 -6.61
CA THR A 129 -3.94 -15.16 -6.77
C THR A 129 -3.06 -13.92 -6.61
N PHE A 130 -2.29 -13.88 -5.52
CA PHE A 130 -1.45 -12.74 -5.22
C PHE A 130 -0.43 -12.52 -6.35
N ALA A 131 -0.57 -11.40 -7.06
CA ALA A 131 0.28 -11.05 -8.17
C ALA A 131 0.81 -9.63 -8.04
N PHE A 132 2.10 -9.45 -8.35
CA PHE A 132 2.64 -8.12 -8.55
C PHE A 132 2.27 -7.67 -9.96
N THR A 133 1.21 -6.89 -10.10
CA THR A 133 0.69 -6.44 -11.40
C THR A 133 1.16 -5.04 -11.78
N GLY A 134 1.94 -4.38 -10.91
CA GLY A 134 2.59 -3.11 -11.20
C GLY A 134 1.61 -1.94 -11.40
N GLY A 135 0.35 -2.09 -10.99
CA GLY A 135 -0.70 -1.08 -11.14
C GLY A 135 -1.65 -0.98 -9.95
N ASP A 136 -2.19 -2.11 -9.48
CA ASP A 136 -3.30 -2.13 -8.51
C ASP A 136 -2.92 -2.63 -7.09
N GLU A 137 -1.66 -3.03 -6.88
CA GLU A 137 -1.17 -3.43 -5.56
C GLU A 137 -1.00 -2.20 -4.64
N ALA A 138 -1.79 -2.13 -3.57
CA ALA A 138 -1.59 -1.10 -2.57
C ALA A 138 -0.33 -1.43 -1.76
N SER A 139 0.76 -0.71 -2.07
CA SER A 139 2.03 -0.78 -1.36
C SER A 139 2.04 0.22 -0.21
N MET A 140 2.36 -0.23 1.00
CA MET A 140 2.49 0.61 2.17
C MET A 140 3.81 0.30 2.87
N ALA A 141 4.57 1.35 3.19
CA ALA A 141 5.81 1.28 3.94
C ALA A 141 5.59 1.78 5.36
N ALA A 142 6.34 1.21 6.31
CA ALA A 142 6.41 1.77 7.66
C ALA A 142 7.01 3.19 7.63
N PRO A 143 6.79 4.01 8.69
CA PRO A 143 7.41 5.32 8.79
C PRO A 143 8.91 5.25 8.54
N ASN A 144 9.40 6.13 7.66
CA ASN A 144 10.81 6.26 7.28
C ASN A 144 11.39 5.11 6.44
N VAL A 145 10.62 4.06 6.12
CA VAL A 145 11.03 3.04 5.14
C VAL A 145 10.83 3.58 3.73
N LEU A 146 11.84 3.44 2.87
CA LEU A 146 11.75 3.77 1.46
C LEU A 146 11.37 2.53 0.67
N LEU A 147 10.27 2.59 -0.07
CA LEU A 147 9.80 1.47 -0.88
C LEU A 147 9.86 1.84 -2.36
N SER A 148 10.57 1.03 -3.15
CA SER A 148 10.51 1.15 -4.61
C SER A 148 9.34 0.33 -5.17
N PRO A 149 8.77 0.72 -6.32
CA PRO A 149 7.80 -0.13 -7.01
C PRO A 149 8.37 -1.53 -7.28
N PRO A 150 7.55 -2.59 -7.14
CA PRO A 150 7.93 -3.94 -7.53
C PRO A 150 8.40 -4.01 -8.98
N GLN A 151 9.50 -4.73 -9.22
CA GLN A 151 10.04 -4.95 -10.56
C GLN A 151 9.76 -6.38 -11.00
N VAL A 152 8.79 -6.55 -11.89
CA VAL A 152 8.41 -7.84 -12.46
C VAL A 152 9.33 -8.17 -13.64
N GLN A 153 10.00 -9.31 -13.57
CA GLN A 153 10.89 -9.83 -14.61
C GLN A 153 10.47 -11.27 -14.96
N PRO A 154 10.85 -11.81 -16.13
CA PRO A 154 10.60 -13.22 -16.43
C PRO A 154 11.13 -14.15 -15.33
N GLY A 155 10.23 -14.89 -14.70
CA GLY A 155 10.54 -15.87 -13.65
C GLY A 155 10.87 -15.31 -12.26
N ARG A 156 10.85 -13.98 -12.05
CA ARG A 156 11.13 -13.40 -10.73
C ARG A 156 10.52 -12.01 -10.51
N VAL A 157 10.30 -11.66 -9.26
CA VAL A 157 9.92 -10.29 -8.84
C VAL A 157 10.98 -9.74 -7.89
N VAL A 158 11.41 -8.50 -8.10
CA VAL A 158 12.39 -7.84 -7.25
C VAL A 158 11.73 -6.71 -6.47
N LEU A 159 11.80 -6.78 -5.14
CA LEU A 159 11.32 -5.76 -4.20
C LEU A 159 12.51 -5.08 -3.54
N ARG A 160 12.51 -3.74 -3.51
CA ARG A 160 13.62 -2.95 -2.94
C ARG A 160 13.13 -2.07 -1.80
N LEU A 161 13.73 -2.24 -0.64
CA LEU A 161 13.41 -1.52 0.58
C LEU A 161 14.66 -0.80 1.12
N GLY A 162 14.53 0.49 1.41
CA GLY A 162 15.50 1.25 2.21
C GLY A 162 15.06 1.26 3.67
N LEU A 163 15.88 0.71 4.55
CA LEU A 163 15.57 0.50 5.97
C LEU A 163 16.47 1.39 6.84
N PRO A 164 15.94 2.48 7.44
CA PRO A 164 16.72 3.28 8.38
C PRO A 164 16.83 2.58 9.74
N GLY A 165 18.01 2.61 10.36
CA GLY A 165 18.27 2.04 11.70
C GLY A 165 18.24 0.50 11.78
N ALA A 166 18.09 -0.20 10.65
CA ALA A 166 17.97 -1.65 10.62
C ALA A 166 19.30 -2.40 10.37
N ALA A 167 20.40 -1.71 10.10
CA ALA A 167 21.69 -2.34 9.85
C ALA A 167 22.14 -3.19 11.06
N GLY A 168 22.79 -4.32 10.79
CA GLY A 168 23.29 -5.22 11.82
C GLY A 168 23.18 -6.70 11.46
N GLU A 169 23.91 -7.53 12.19
CA GLU A 169 23.88 -8.98 12.08
C GLU A 169 22.72 -9.59 12.88
N GLY A 170 22.20 -10.73 12.43
CA GLY A 170 21.22 -11.51 13.17
C GLY A 170 19.82 -10.88 13.27
N ARG A 171 19.49 -9.91 12.41
CA ARG A 171 18.14 -9.32 12.33
C ARG A 171 17.16 -10.38 11.87
N ARG A 172 15.98 -10.46 12.49
CA ARG A 172 14.98 -11.47 12.14
C ARG A 172 14.10 -10.95 11.00
N LEU A 173 14.31 -11.49 9.81
CA LEU A 173 13.43 -11.27 8.66
C LEU A 173 12.26 -12.24 8.72
N ALA A 174 11.04 -11.74 8.58
CA ALA A 174 9.86 -12.57 8.38
C ALA A 174 9.08 -12.12 7.14
N ILE A 175 8.62 -13.10 6.36
CA ILE A 175 7.78 -12.92 5.17
C ILE A 175 6.48 -13.68 5.41
N ALA A 176 5.35 -13.00 5.36
CA ALA A 176 4.05 -13.59 5.62
C ALA A 176 3.05 -13.27 4.50
N TYR A 177 2.37 -14.30 3.99
CA TYR A 177 1.12 -14.16 3.26
C TYR A 177 -0.05 -14.16 4.22
N GLN A 178 -0.98 -13.24 3.99
CA GLN A 178 -2.11 -12.97 4.84
C GLN A 178 -3.41 -12.90 4.05
N THR A 179 -4.49 -13.32 4.69
CA THR A 179 -5.86 -13.19 4.19
C THR A 179 -6.62 -12.18 5.04
N ASN A 180 -7.53 -11.43 4.43
CA ASN A 180 -8.50 -10.64 5.17
C ASN A 180 -9.74 -11.49 5.49
N GLU A 181 -10.04 -11.67 6.78
CA GLU A 181 -11.28 -12.30 7.26
C GLU A 181 -12.36 -11.25 7.56
N GLY A 182 -12.00 -9.97 7.54
CA GLY A 182 -12.85 -8.83 7.82
C GLY A 182 -13.40 -8.15 6.55
N SER A 183 -13.77 -6.88 6.68
CA SER A 183 -14.19 -6.03 5.56
C SER A 183 -13.09 -5.04 5.19
N ALA A 184 -13.21 -4.38 4.05
CA ALA A 184 -12.25 -3.33 3.67
C ALA A 184 -12.20 -2.15 4.68
N ALA A 185 -13.31 -1.83 5.34
CA ALA A 185 -13.39 -0.75 6.34
C ALA A 185 -12.88 -1.17 7.73
N SER A 186 -12.92 -2.46 8.04
CA SER A 186 -12.43 -3.03 9.30
C SER A 186 -11.75 -4.36 8.97
N PRO A 187 -10.50 -4.30 8.48
CA PRO A 187 -9.81 -5.50 8.03
C PRO A 187 -9.32 -6.32 9.23
N ALA A 188 -9.44 -7.64 9.11
CA ALA A 188 -8.98 -8.63 10.09
C ALA A 188 -7.97 -9.55 9.40
N TRP A 189 -6.71 -9.12 9.38
CA TRP A 189 -5.64 -9.82 8.70
C TRP A 189 -5.11 -10.99 9.53
N ARG A 190 -4.95 -12.15 8.89
CA ARG A 190 -4.41 -13.36 9.51
C ARG A 190 -3.24 -13.90 8.70
N ASP A 191 -2.16 -14.28 9.37
CA ASP A 191 -1.03 -14.98 8.75
C ASP A 191 -1.44 -16.41 8.38
N VAL A 192 -1.20 -16.80 7.13
CA VAL A 192 -1.59 -18.12 6.62
C VAL A 192 -0.37 -18.93 6.19
N ALA A 193 0.62 -18.29 5.56
CA ALA A 193 1.91 -18.88 5.27
C ALA A 193 3.01 -17.89 5.68
N MET A 194 3.99 -18.35 6.44
CA MET A 194 5.07 -17.50 6.95
C MET A 194 6.40 -18.24 6.93
N ALA A 195 7.47 -17.54 6.59
CA ALA A 195 8.83 -17.99 6.82
C ALA A 195 9.63 -16.92 7.55
N THR A 196 10.60 -17.37 8.34
CA THR A 196 11.49 -16.50 9.10
C THR A 196 12.93 -16.96 8.99
N SER A 197 13.85 -16.01 8.88
CA SER A 197 15.29 -16.29 8.86
C SER A 197 16.06 -15.16 9.56
N ALA A 198 17.24 -15.49 10.07
CA ALA A 198 18.18 -14.50 10.55
C ALA A 198 18.99 -13.97 9.36
N VAL A 199 19.09 -12.66 9.22
CA VAL A 199 19.80 -11.99 8.12
C VAL A 199 20.79 -10.96 8.65
N THR A 200 21.85 -10.75 7.91
CA THR A 200 22.78 -9.64 8.13
C THR A 200 22.43 -8.51 7.18
N LEU A 201 21.90 -7.40 7.73
CA LEU A 201 21.59 -6.20 6.96
C LEU A 201 22.83 -5.31 6.88
N LEU A 202 23.40 -5.21 5.69
CA LEU A 202 24.63 -4.47 5.45
C LEU A 202 24.42 -2.95 5.61
N PRO A 203 25.34 -2.24 6.28
CA PRO A 203 25.33 -0.79 6.29
C PRO A 203 25.63 -0.25 4.88
N GLU A 204 24.77 0.66 4.41
CA GLU A 204 24.92 1.42 3.14
C GLU A 204 25.07 0.56 1.86
N GLY A 205 24.68 -0.72 1.90
CA GLY A 205 24.76 -1.66 0.78
C GLY A 205 23.50 -2.51 0.57
N PRO A 206 23.29 -3.04 -0.65
CA PRO A 206 22.20 -3.98 -0.90
C PRO A 206 22.47 -5.30 -0.18
N THR A 207 21.47 -5.78 0.53
CA THR A 207 21.40 -7.13 1.11
C THR A 207 20.41 -7.93 0.27
N PRO A 208 20.90 -8.67 -0.75
CA PRO A 208 20.03 -9.48 -1.58
C PRO A 208 19.63 -10.76 -0.84
N ILE A 209 18.33 -11.05 -0.85
CA ILE A 209 17.73 -12.21 -0.22
C ILE A 209 16.80 -12.87 -1.23
N GLN A 210 17.05 -14.15 -1.51
CA GLN A 210 16.18 -14.96 -2.33
C GLN A 210 15.01 -15.50 -1.51
N LEU A 211 13.80 -15.32 -2.04
CA LEU A 211 12.56 -15.91 -1.55
C LEU A 211 12.07 -16.94 -2.57
N ARG A 212 12.25 -18.23 -2.26
CA ARG A 212 11.78 -19.32 -3.12
C ARG A 212 10.43 -19.82 -2.62
N GLN A 213 9.47 -19.93 -3.54
CA GLN A 213 8.08 -20.18 -3.22
C GLN A 213 7.61 -21.48 -3.88
N ASP A 214 7.00 -22.36 -3.08
CA ASP A 214 6.46 -23.64 -3.54
C ASP A 214 5.00 -23.78 -3.08
N ARG A 215 4.15 -24.25 -3.99
CA ARG A 215 2.72 -24.44 -3.76
C ARG A 215 2.42 -25.56 -2.76
N GLY A 216 3.34 -26.52 -2.58
CA GLY A 216 3.07 -27.68 -1.74
C GLY A 216 1.84 -28.46 -2.22
N HIS A 217 0.88 -28.70 -1.33
CA HIS A 217 -0.34 -29.47 -1.57
C HIS A 217 -1.61 -28.61 -1.61
N MET A 218 -1.48 -27.27 -1.68
CA MET A 218 -2.63 -26.37 -1.71
C MET A 218 -3.63 -26.70 -2.82
N GLU A 219 -4.88 -26.96 -2.43
CA GLU A 219 -5.94 -27.29 -3.38
C GLU A 219 -7.32 -26.79 -2.94
N PHE A 220 -8.20 -26.55 -3.91
CA PHE A 220 -9.60 -26.21 -3.67
C PHE A 220 -10.48 -27.42 -4.05
N VAL A 221 -10.99 -28.12 -3.05
CA VAL A 221 -11.72 -29.38 -3.23
C VAL A 221 -12.99 -29.40 -2.39
N ARG A 222 -14.09 -29.89 -2.98
CA ARG A 222 -15.42 -29.93 -2.34
C ARG A 222 -15.84 -28.57 -1.76
N LYS A 223 -15.57 -27.48 -2.50
CA LYS A 223 -15.92 -26.09 -2.15
C LYS A 223 -15.14 -25.49 -0.97
N HIS A 224 -14.05 -26.12 -0.56
CA HIS A 224 -13.20 -25.62 0.50
C HIS A 224 -11.74 -25.60 0.08
N MET A 225 -11.03 -24.55 0.48
CA MET A 225 -9.57 -24.51 0.39
C MET A 225 -8.98 -25.46 1.44
N ARG A 226 -7.96 -26.22 1.04
CA ARG A 226 -7.25 -27.18 1.90
C ARG A 226 -5.75 -26.96 1.84
N ASP A 227 -5.09 -27.35 2.92
CA ASP A 227 -3.62 -27.40 3.04
C ASP A 227 -2.95 -26.07 2.65
N VAL A 228 -3.56 -24.94 3.02
CA VAL A 228 -3.04 -23.59 2.68
C VAL A 228 -1.70 -23.35 3.36
N GLU A 229 -1.55 -23.88 4.56
CA GLU A 229 -0.32 -23.90 5.34
C GLU A 229 0.81 -24.71 4.69
N SER A 230 0.50 -25.52 3.67
CA SER A 230 1.52 -26.28 2.94
C SER A 230 2.31 -25.41 1.95
N PHE A 231 1.89 -24.17 1.71
CA PHE A 231 2.69 -23.20 0.95
C PHE A 231 4.02 -22.95 1.65
N ARG A 232 5.13 -23.17 0.94
CA ARG A 232 6.46 -23.03 1.50
C ARG A 232 7.13 -21.77 0.96
N ILE A 233 7.72 -21.01 1.87
CA ILE A 233 8.62 -19.91 1.56
C ILE A 233 9.98 -20.30 2.14
N GLU A 234 10.99 -20.38 1.30
CA GLU A 234 12.38 -20.55 1.71
C GLU A 234 13.10 -19.20 1.58
N ILE A 235 13.79 -18.80 2.64
CA ILE A 235 14.56 -17.54 2.69
C ILE A 235 16.03 -17.91 2.71
N ALA A 236 16.75 -17.52 1.66
CA ALA A 236 18.18 -17.75 1.52
C ALA A 236 18.90 -16.45 1.12
N PRO A 237 20.18 -16.27 1.48
CA PRO A 237 21.03 -15.29 0.81
C PRO A 237 21.07 -15.58 -0.69
N GLU A 238 21.03 -14.53 -1.52
CA GLU A 238 21.24 -14.68 -2.98
C GLU A 238 22.70 -14.99 -3.33
#